data_AF-A0A8D0DI66-F1
#
_entry.id   AF-A0A8D0DI66-F1
#
_cell.length_a   1.000
_cell.length_b   1.000
_cell.length_c   1.000
_cell.angle_alpha   90.00
_cell.angle_beta   90.00
_cell.angle_gamma   90.00
#
_symmetry.space_group_name_H-M   'P 1'
#
loop_
_entity.id
_entity.type
_entity.pdbx_description
1 polymer ?
#
loop_
_entity_poly.entity_id
_entity_poly.type
_entity_poly.pdbx_seq_one_letter_code
_entity_poly.pdbx_strand_id
1 'polypeptide(L)'
;MSQHFRNLNYRCYVFVLLLFLPYYTNIFLSEKVLTYLNLLWLQVYRDVFGCFIKEFKTYQPLLSGIKKEYENTLAYLQDQIRELEPLRSHLRLVTEECDRKIQARWAEEQAEIGALKREKQQLQRHIEAMREKEKAMEAVVDCLQSQLSQQYLQYREERDARKLLIWKLNDLTRGSVKEEHPADDNIEAKDPVGLQLALKVCREDLTKAQVELNRMKAEYWDVVPRRNWDTLEQTHRQNLLQLKTLQGDFDQLKREYDTLLELHKSGSMQNKTQDPITVQMDESVSQGQSQTQSRNLKDPIDLDAPESSTLTVQEFRAALRTAFPLKSDQEIDELVASAQSEPDNSNDTISSQRLHSLLAESGVAALHPALE
;
A
#
# COMPACT_ATOMS: atom_id res chain seq x y z
N MET A 1 -58.97 47.02 -42.64
CA MET A 1 -57.67 46.65 -43.24
C MET A 1 -56.43 47.28 -42.58
N SER A 2 -56.53 48.33 -41.75
CA SER A 2 -55.34 49.06 -41.21
C SER A 2 -54.77 48.56 -39.86
N GLN A 3 -55.50 47.73 -39.10
CA GLN A 3 -55.02 47.19 -37.81
C GLN A 3 -54.23 45.88 -37.93
N HIS A 4 -54.51 45.05 -38.94
CA HIS A 4 -53.81 43.77 -39.15
C HIS A 4 -52.36 43.95 -39.65
N PHE A 5 -52.08 45.03 -40.40
CA PHE A 5 -50.72 45.32 -40.88
C PHE A 5 -49.78 45.90 -39.81
N ARG A 6 -50.32 46.63 -38.82
CA ARG A 6 -49.51 47.11 -37.69
C ARG A 6 -49.06 45.96 -36.79
N ASN A 7 -49.90 44.95 -36.58
CA ASN A 7 -49.57 43.80 -35.75
C ASN A 7 -48.48 42.88 -36.37
N LEU A 8 -48.40 42.84 -37.71
CA LEU A 8 -47.35 42.10 -38.42
C LEU A 8 -45.96 42.76 -38.25
N ASN A 9 -45.91 44.09 -38.28
CA ASN A 9 -44.66 44.85 -38.15
C ASN A 9 -44.03 44.72 -36.75
N TYR A 10 -44.84 44.69 -35.68
CA TYR A 10 -44.31 44.48 -34.31
C TYR A 10 -43.75 43.07 -34.10
N ARG A 11 -44.33 42.04 -34.73
CA ARG A 11 -43.82 40.66 -34.63
C ARG A 11 -42.52 40.46 -35.41
N CYS A 12 -42.33 41.17 -36.52
CA CYS A 12 -41.06 41.18 -37.25
C CYS A 12 -39.94 41.87 -36.45
N TYR A 13 -40.22 42.98 -35.76
CA TYR A 13 -39.21 43.69 -34.95
C TYR A 13 -38.71 42.88 -33.74
N VAL A 14 -39.60 42.14 -33.08
CA VAL A 14 -39.22 41.23 -31.96
C VAL A 14 -38.33 40.09 -32.46
N PHE A 15 -38.56 39.63 -33.69
CA PHE A 15 -37.76 38.57 -34.33
C PHE A 15 -36.34 39.04 -34.68
N VAL A 16 -36.19 40.30 -35.13
CA VAL A 16 -34.87 40.89 -35.40
C VAL A 16 -34.10 41.16 -34.11
N LEU A 17 -34.78 41.59 -33.04
CA LEU A 17 -34.15 41.82 -31.73
C LEU A 17 -33.66 40.53 -31.05
N LEU A 18 -34.28 39.39 -31.31
CA LEU A 18 -33.84 38.08 -30.80
C LEU A 18 -32.65 37.49 -31.56
N LEU A 19 -32.34 37.98 -32.77
CA LEU A 19 -31.19 37.54 -33.57
C LEU A 19 -29.88 38.26 -33.21
N PHE A 20 -29.91 39.28 -32.34
CA PHE A 20 -28.77 40.18 -32.08
C PHE A 20 -28.24 40.21 -30.63
N LEU A 21 -28.66 39.31 -29.72
CA LEU A 21 -28.11 39.22 -28.36
C LEU A 21 -27.16 38.01 -28.19
N PRO A 22 -25.98 38.18 -27.55
CA PRO A 22 -24.82 37.31 -27.77
C PRO A 22 -24.93 35.95 -27.05
N TYR A 23 -24.38 34.95 -27.75
CA TYR A 23 -23.76 33.71 -27.29
C TYR A 23 -23.19 33.89 -25.86
N TYR A 24 -23.69 33.23 -24.81
CA TYR A 24 -23.13 31.95 -24.33
C TYR A 24 -24.07 31.22 -23.34
N THR A 25 -25.27 31.74 -23.04
CA THR A 25 -26.30 31.07 -22.20
C THR A 25 -27.54 30.64 -22.99
N ASN A 26 -27.55 30.86 -24.30
CA ASN A 26 -28.74 30.77 -25.14
C ASN A 26 -28.96 29.42 -25.84
N ILE A 27 -28.10 28.41 -25.69
CA ILE A 27 -28.28 27.14 -26.40
C ILE A 27 -29.55 26.43 -25.93
N PHE A 28 -29.75 26.36 -24.61
CA PHE A 28 -30.91 25.70 -23.98
C PHE A 28 -32.23 26.49 -24.16
N LEU A 29 -32.15 27.83 -24.16
CA LEU A 29 -33.30 28.66 -24.52
C LEU A 29 -33.61 28.56 -26.01
N SER A 30 -32.61 28.52 -26.89
CA SER A 30 -32.83 28.43 -28.34
C SER A 30 -33.47 27.11 -28.74
N GLU A 31 -33.14 25.99 -28.09
CA GLU A 31 -33.69 24.68 -28.43
C GLU A 31 -35.17 24.60 -28.03
N LYS A 32 -35.53 25.12 -26.85
CA LYS A 32 -36.94 25.25 -26.42
C LYS A 32 -37.72 26.28 -27.24
N VAL A 33 -37.10 27.39 -27.62
CA VAL A 33 -37.75 28.42 -28.45
C VAL A 33 -37.92 27.95 -29.90
N LEU A 34 -36.94 27.25 -30.48
CA LEU A 34 -37.04 26.65 -31.82
C LEU A 34 -38.11 25.55 -31.86
N THR A 35 -38.16 24.68 -30.85
CA THR A 35 -39.18 23.62 -30.79
C THR A 35 -40.58 24.20 -30.65
N TYR A 36 -40.75 25.25 -29.85
CA TYR A 36 -42.03 25.96 -29.70
C TYR A 36 -42.46 26.68 -31.00
N LEU A 37 -41.52 27.34 -31.69
CA LEU A 37 -41.78 27.97 -32.98
C LEU A 37 -42.14 26.94 -34.06
N ASN A 38 -41.42 25.82 -34.13
CA ASN A 38 -41.72 24.73 -35.07
C ASN A 38 -43.10 24.13 -34.82
N LEU A 39 -43.52 23.99 -33.56
CA LEU A 39 -44.86 23.50 -33.22
C LEU A 39 -45.97 24.43 -33.74
N LEU A 40 -45.78 25.75 -33.58
CA LEU A 40 -46.69 26.78 -34.06
C LEU A 40 -46.76 26.84 -35.59
N TRP A 41 -45.60 26.77 -36.26
CA TRP A 41 -45.55 26.74 -37.72
C TRP A 41 -46.23 25.48 -38.29
N LEU A 42 -45.96 24.30 -37.72
CA LEU A 42 -46.59 23.05 -38.12
C LEU A 42 -48.11 23.13 -38.02
N GLN A 43 -48.63 23.75 -36.95
CA GLN A 43 -50.06 23.95 -36.76
C GLN A 43 -50.67 24.86 -37.83
N VAL A 44 -50.00 25.99 -38.14
CA VAL A 44 -50.44 26.90 -39.22
C VAL A 44 -50.48 26.17 -40.56
N TYR A 45 -49.46 25.37 -40.89
CA TYR A 45 -49.46 24.56 -42.11
C TYR A 45 -50.56 23.50 -42.12
N ARG A 46 -50.84 22.84 -40.99
CA ARG A 46 -51.92 21.85 -40.84
C ARG A 46 -53.30 22.45 -41.11
N ASP A 47 -53.50 23.69 -40.67
CA ASP A 47 -54.74 24.45 -40.86
C ASP A 47 -54.89 24.93 -42.31
N VAL A 48 -53.83 25.51 -42.90
CA VAL A 48 -53.81 25.93 -44.31
C VAL A 48 -54.04 24.74 -45.26
N PHE A 49 -53.40 23.59 -44.99
CA PHE A 49 -53.61 22.37 -45.77
C PHE A 49 -55.04 21.83 -45.60
N GLY A 50 -55.63 22.00 -44.42
CA GLY A 50 -57.04 21.69 -44.17
C GLY A 50 -58.00 22.57 -44.97
N CYS A 51 -57.71 23.87 -45.11
CA CYS A 51 -58.45 24.77 -45.98
C CYS A 51 -58.26 24.39 -47.47
N PHE A 52 -57.04 24.07 -47.89
CA PHE A 52 -56.73 23.66 -49.25
C PHE A 52 -57.52 22.40 -49.66
N ILE A 53 -57.58 21.38 -48.79
CA ILE A 53 -58.33 20.14 -49.06
C ILE A 53 -59.84 20.39 -49.28
N LYS A 54 -60.42 21.39 -48.60
CA LYS A 54 -61.86 21.72 -48.73
C LYS A 54 -62.21 22.34 -50.08
N GLU A 55 -61.29 23.04 -50.73
CA GLU A 55 -61.51 23.68 -52.04
C GLU A 55 -61.44 22.67 -53.21
N PHE A 56 -60.67 21.58 -53.09
CA PHE A 56 -60.46 20.58 -54.15
C PHE A 56 -61.38 19.36 -54.03
N LYS A 57 -62.65 19.51 -54.42
CA LYS A 57 -63.69 18.47 -54.25
C LYS A 57 -63.39 17.11 -54.92
N THR A 58 -62.73 17.10 -56.08
CA THR A 58 -62.45 15.86 -56.85
C THR A 58 -61.35 15.00 -56.23
N TYR A 59 -60.34 15.62 -55.61
CA TYR A 59 -59.18 14.95 -55.01
C TYR A 59 -59.21 14.95 -53.47
N GLN A 60 -60.26 15.53 -52.88
CA GLN A 60 -60.48 15.62 -51.44
C GLN A 60 -60.25 14.31 -50.67
N PRO A 61 -60.85 13.15 -51.05
CA PRO A 61 -60.65 11.91 -50.30
C PRO A 61 -59.19 11.46 -50.32
N LEU A 62 -58.49 11.61 -51.45
CA LEU A 62 -57.07 11.26 -51.57
C LEU A 62 -56.19 12.17 -50.69
N LEU A 63 -56.34 13.48 -50.77
CA LEU A 63 -55.55 14.43 -49.97
C LEU A 63 -55.86 14.32 -48.47
N SER A 64 -57.12 14.03 -48.11
CA SER A 64 -57.50 13.77 -46.71
C SER A 64 -56.90 12.46 -46.18
N GLY A 65 -56.82 11.42 -47.01
CA GLY A 65 -56.15 10.17 -46.70
C GLY A 65 -54.65 10.37 -46.48
N ILE A 66 -53.98 11.08 -47.39
CA ILE A 66 -52.56 11.43 -47.26
C ILE A 66 -52.31 12.23 -45.98
N LYS A 67 -53.12 13.28 -45.71
CA LYS A 67 -53.02 14.07 -44.48
C LYS A 67 -53.19 13.19 -43.23
N LYS A 68 -54.18 12.29 -43.23
CA LYS A 68 -54.41 11.37 -42.11
C LYS A 68 -53.23 10.44 -41.86
N GLU A 69 -52.63 9.87 -42.90
CA GLU A 69 -51.44 9.02 -42.76
C GLU A 69 -50.23 9.78 -42.16
N TYR A 70 -50.00 11.03 -42.59
CA TYR A 70 -48.95 11.87 -41.99
C TYR A 70 -49.26 12.25 -40.54
N GLU A 71 -50.53 12.51 -40.21
CA GLU A 71 -50.94 12.79 -38.83
C GLU A 71 -50.79 11.56 -37.93
N ASN A 72 -51.12 10.36 -38.43
CA ASN A 72 -50.93 9.11 -37.71
C ASN A 72 -49.44 8.81 -37.45
N THR A 73 -48.60 8.99 -38.47
CA THR A 73 -47.14 8.78 -38.34
C THR A 73 -46.48 9.79 -37.40
N LEU A 74 -46.90 11.06 -37.42
CA LEU A 74 -46.44 12.07 -36.47
C LEU A 74 -46.84 11.74 -35.03
N ALA A 75 -48.08 11.30 -34.81
CA ALA A 75 -48.54 10.88 -33.48
C ALA A 75 -47.73 9.68 -32.96
N TYR A 76 -47.50 8.68 -33.82
CA TYR A 76 -46.65 7.53 -33.50
C TYR A 76 -45.22 7.94 -33.08
N LEU A 77 -44.59 8.84 -33.85
CA LEU A 77 -43.24 9.33 -33.52
C LEU A 77 -43.21 10.15 -32.22
N GLN A 78 -44.25 10.95 -31.95
CA GLN A 78 -44.36 11.70 -30.69
C GLN A 78 -44.51 10.76 -29.48
N ASP A 79 -45.29 9.70 -29.62
CA ASP A 79 -45.45 8.70 -28.55
C ASP A 79 -44.15 7.93 -28.32
N GLN A 80 -43.41 7.56 -29.38
CA GLN A 80 -42.07 6.97 -29.23
C GLN A 80 -41.08 7.91 -28.50
N ILE A 81 -41.12 9.22 -28.77
CA ILE A 81 -40.30 10.20 -28.05
C ILE A 81 -40.69 10.25 -26.56
N ARG A 82 -41.99 10.20 -26.25
CA ARG A 82 -42.48 10.19 -24.86
C ARG A 82 -42.04 8.94 -24.10
N GLU A 83 -41.98 7.78 -24.76
CA GLU A 83 -41.49 6.53 -24.16
C GLU A 83 -39.98 6.54 -23.90
N LEU A 84 -39.19 7.25 -24.73
CA LEU A 84 -37.74 7.36 -24.56
C LEU A 84 -37.31 8.32 -23.44
N GLU A 85 -38.13 9.33 -23.13
CA GLU A 85 -37.86 10.32 -22.09
C GLU A 85 -37.63 9.71 -20.68
N PRO A 86 -38.47 8.79 -20.17
CA PRO A 86 -38.23 8.15 -18.88
C PRO A 86 -36.95 7.31 -18.90
N LEU A 87 -36.62 6.63 -20.01
CA LEU A 87 -35.40 5.85 -20.13
C LEU A 87 -34.15 6.74 -20.07
N ARG A 88 -34.18 7.91 -20.73
CA ARG A 88 -33.11 8.92 -20.62
C ARG A 88 -32.97 9.47 -19.21
N SER A 89 -34.09 9.70 -18.51
CA SER A 89 -34.07 10.14 -17.11
C SER A 89 -33.47 9.08 -16.19
N HIS A 90 -33.83 7.81 -16.39
CA HIS A 90 -33.31 6.69 -15.61
C HIS A 90 -31.81 6.50 -15.86
N LEU A 91 -31.38 6.54 -17.12
CA LEU A 91 -29.96 6.45 -17.48
C LEU A 91 -29.15 7.55 -16.81
N ARG A 92 -29.63 8.80 -16.82
CA ARG A 92 -28.97 9.91 -16.12
C ARG A 92 -28.81 9.65 -14.62
N LEU A 93 -29.85 9.18 -13.95
CA LEU A 93 -29.81 8.86 -12.52
C LEU A 93 -28.81 7.73 -12.23
N VAL A 94 -28.78 6.68 -13.06
CA VAL A 94 -27.83 5.58 -12.91
C VAL A 94 -26.40 6.05 -13.15
N THR A 95 -26.16 6.91 -14.14
CA THR A 95 -24.85 7.53 -14.37
C THR A 95 -24.41 8.36 -13.16
N GLU A 96 -25.27 9.22 -12.62
CA GLU A 96 -24.97 10.02 -11.43
C GLU A 96 -24.67 9.15 -10.18
N GLU A 97 -25.40 8.04 -10.02
CA GLU A 97 -25.14 7.07 -8.94
C GLU A 97 -23.79 6.37 -9.13
N CYS A 98 -23.47 5.95 -10.35
CA CYS A 98 -22.17 5.34 -10.66
C CYS A 98 -21.02 6.32 -10.41
N ASP A 99 -21.15 7.56 -10.87
CA ASP A 99 -20.13 8.60 -10.69
C ASP A 99 -19.89 8.87 -9.20
N ARG A 100 -20.95 8.98 -8.40
CA ARG A 100 -20.85 9.14 -6.95
C ARG A 100 -20.14 7.95 -6.30
N LYS A 101 -20.45 6.72 -6.70
CA LYS A 101 -19.77 5.51 -6.18
C LYS A 101 -18.29 5.50 -6.53
N ILE A 102 -17.93 5.85 -7.77
CA ILE A 102 -16.54 5.93 -8.21
C ILE A 102 -15.80 6.98 -7.39
N GLN A 103 -16.38 8.17 -7.21
CA GLN A 103 -15.78 9.24 -6.41
C GLN A 103 -15.60 8.85 -4.94
N ALA A 104 -16.59 8.18 -4.34
CA ALA A 104 -16.50 7.71 -2.96
C ALA A 104 -15.38 6.68 -2.78
N ARG A 105 -15.28 5.69 -3.69
CA ARG A 105 -14.19 4.71 -3.67
C ARG A 105 -12.83 5.36 -3.85
N TRP A 106 -12.72 6.30 -4.79
CA TRP A 106 -11.48 7.02 -5.02
C TRP A 106 -11.06 7.83 -3.78
N ALA A 107 -12.00 8.48 -3.09
CA ALA A 107 -11.72 9.20 -1.85
C ALA A 107 -11.26 8.26 -0.71
N GLU A 108 -11.90 7.09 -0.57
CA GLU A 108 -11.49 6.05 0.38
C GLU A 108 -10.05 5.58 0.09
N GLU A 109 -9.74 5.24 -1.16
CA GLU A 109 -8.41 4.80 -1.59
C GLU A 109 -7.35 5.87 -1.32
N GLN A 110 -7.62 7.15 -1.63
CA GLN A 110 -6.68 8.23 -1.36
C GLN A 110 -6.44 8.42 0.15
N ALA A 111 -7.48 8.27 0.98
CA ALA A 111 -7.34 8.34 2.42
C ALA A 111 -6.48 7.19 2.97
N GLU A 112 -6.68 5.97 2.46
CA GLU A 112 -5.90 4.78 2.83
C GLU A 112 -4.44 4.91 2.38
N ILE A 113 -4.19 5.30 1.13
CA ILE A 113 -2.84 5.58 0.62
C ILE A 113 -2.14 6.63 1.49
N GLY A 114 -2.86 7.69 1.87
CA GLY A 114 -2.36 8.72 2.77
C GLY A 114 -2.01 8.17 4.16
N ALA A 115 -2.81 7.26 4.71
CA ALA A 115 -2.55 6.60 5.98
C ALA A 115 -1.32 5.70 5.93
N LEU A 116 -1.27 4.79 4.96
CA LEU A 116 -0.15 3.88 4.75
C LEU A 116 1.17 4.63 4.50
N LYS A 117 1.12 5.75 3.77
CA LYS A 117 2.31 6.59 3.55
C LYS A 117 2.85 7.20 4.86
N ARG A 118 1.96 7.64 5.76
CA ARG A 118 2.34 8.15 7.08
C ARG A 118 2.95 7.05 7.95
N GLU A 119 2.33 5.86 7.98
CA GLU A 119 2.85 4.72 8.72
C GLU A 119 4.20 4.25 8.20
N LYS A 120 4.37 4.15 6.87
CA LYS A 120 5.65 3.83 6.24
C LYS A 120 6.75 4.79 6.69
N GLN A 121 6.48 6.10 6.68
CA GLN A 121 7.45 7.10 7.15
C GLN A 121 7.77 6.94 8.64
N GLN A 122 6.76 6.64 9.47
CA GLN A 122 6.97 6.39 10.89
C GLN A 122 7.84 5.16 11.14
N LEU A 123 7.57 4.06 10.43
CA LEU A 123 8.37 2.84 10.51
C LEU A 123 9.81 3.06 10.03
N GLN A 124 10.01 3.82 8.94
CA GLN A 124 11.35 4.18 8.48
C GLN A 124 12.14 4.95 9.55
N ARG A 125 11.54 5.96 10.19
CA ARG A 125 12.18 6.69 11.30
C ARG A 125 12.51 5.76 12.47
N HIS A 126 11.64 4.79 12.77
CA HIS A 126 11.90 3.83 13.83
C HIS A 126 13.08 2.90 13.50
N ILE A 127 13.16 2.40 12.26
CA ILE A 127 14.28 1.60 11.78
C ILE A 127 15.58 2.39 11.87
N GLU A 128 15.59 3.64 11.43
CA GLU A 128 16.77 4.52 11.54
C GLU A 128 17.19 4.71 13.00
N ALA A 129 16.25 5.02 13.89
CA ALA A 129 16.54 5.18 15.32
C ALA A 129 17.09 3.89 15.95
N MET A 130 16.60 2.71 15.56
CA MET A 130 17.11 1.43 16.03
C MET A 130 18.51 1.14 15.49
N ARG A 131 18.76 1.42 14.21
CA ARG A 131 20.10 1.29 13.60
C ARG A 131 21.14 2.19 14.27
N GLU A 132 20.77 3.43 14.62
CA GLU A 132 21.68 4.32 15.34
C GLU A 132 21.99 3.82 16.76
N LYS A 133 21.01 3.24 17.46
CA LYS A 133 21.26 2.59 18.76
C LYS A 133 22.17 1.37 18.63
N GLU A 134 21.98 0.57 17.59
CA GLU A 134 22.83 -0.59 17.30
C GLU A 134 24.29 -0.16 17.09
N LYS A 135 24.54 0.82 16.20
CA LYS A 135 25.88 1.38 15.99
C LYS A 135 26.49 1.95 17.27
N ALA A 136 25.70 2.67 18.07
CA ALA A 136 26.16 3.22 19.34
C ALA A 136 26.57 2.11 20.32
N MET A 137 25.79 1.03 20.38
CA MET A 137 26.12 -0.11 21.24
C MET A 137 27.35 -0.87 20.74
N GLU A 138 27.48 -1.05 19.43
CA GLU A 138 28.65 -1.67 18.80
C GLU A 138 29.93 -0.87 19.11
N ALA A 139 29.90 0.45 18.99
CA ALA A 139 31.02 1.31 19.37
C ALA A 139 31.42 1.18 20.85
N VAL A 140 30.43 0.98 21.75
CA VAL A 140 30.71 0.71 23.17
C VAL A 140 31.37 -0.66 23.36
N VAL A 141 30.89 -1.68 22.64
CA VAL A 141 31.50 -3.03 22.67
C VAL A 141 32.95 -2.97 22.21
N ASP A 142 33.24 -2.29 21.10
CA ASP A 142 34.60 -2.13 20.58
C ASP A 142 35.50 -1.40 21.58
N CYS A 143 34.99 -0.34 22.22
CA CYS A 143 35.71 0.39 23.24
C CYS A 143 36.07 -0.53 24.43
N LEU A 144 35.11 -1.30 24.94
CA LEU A 144 35.34 -2.23 26.04
C LEU A 144 36.32 -3.34 25.67
N GLN A 145 36.23 -3.87 24.45
CA GLN A 145 37.20 -4.86 23.94
C GLN A 145 38.62 -4.27 23.90
N SER A 146 38.76 -3.03 23.41
CA SER A 146 40.06 -2.35 23.37
C SER A 146 40.63 -2.13 24.79
N GLN A 147 39.81 -1.66 25.72
CA GLN A 147 40.20 -1.45 27.12
C GLN A 147 40.60 -2.77 27.78
N LEU A 148 39.86 -3.84 27.55
CA LEU A 148 40.16 -5.17 28.08
C LEU A 148 41.50 -5.68 27.53
N SER A 149 41.75 -5.52 26.23
CA SER A 149 43.02 -5.90 25.61
C SER A 149 44.21 -5.11 26.17
N GLN A 150 44.01 -3.81 26.41
CA GLN A 150 45.02 -2.94 27.01
C GLN A 150 45.32 -3.37 28.46
N GLN A 151 44.29 -3.70 29.24
CA GLN A 151 44.46 -4.23 30.59
C GLN A 151 45.26 -5.54 30.58
N TYR A 152 44.92 -6.49 29.69
CA TYR A 152 45.69 -7.73 29.56
C TYR A 152 47.16 -7.50 29.18
N LEU A 153 47.43 -6.53 28.31
CA LEU A 153 48.80 -6.15 27.94
C LEU A 153 49.57 -5.61 29.15
N GLN A 154 48.97 -4.69 29.91
CA GLN A 154 49.57 -4.15 31.14
C GLN A 154 49.89 -5.25 32.16
N TYR A 155 48.96 -6.18 32.40
CA TYR A 155 49.22 -7.32 33.30
C TYR A 155 50.38 -8.20 32.83
N ARG A 156 50.53 -8.38 31.51
CA ARG A 156 51.65 -9.14 30.94
C ARG A 156 52.97 -8.41 31.15
N GLU A 157 53.02 -7.13 30.85
CA GLU A 157 54.21 -6.29 31.03
C GLU A 157 54.64 -6.24 32.50
N GLU A 158 53.70 -6.04 33.41
CA GLU A 158 53.92 -6.11 34.86
C GLU A 158 54.48 -7.47 35.31
N ARG A 159 53.91 -8.57 34.79
CA ARG A 159 54.40 -9.91 35.08
C ARG A 159 55.83 -10.10 34.58
N ASP A 160 56.16 -9.62 33.39
CA ASP A 160 57.50 -9.76 32.81
C ASP A 160 58.52 -8.86 33.53
N ALA A 161 58.13 -7.65 33.95
CA ALA A 161 58.92 -6.79 34.83
C ALA A 161 59.22 -7.47 36.18
N ARG A 162 58.23 -8.10 36.81
CA ARG A 162 58.42 -8.86 38.06
C ARG A 162 59.37 -10.04 37.87
N LYS A 163 59.24 -10.81 36.79
CA LYS A 163 60.20 -11.89 36.49
C LYS A 163 61.62 -11.36 36.33
N LEU A 164 61.78 -10.23 35.64
CA LEU A 164 63.09 -9.59 35.47
C LEU A 164 63.67 -9.14 36.80
N LEU A 165 62.86 -8.54 37.68
CA LEU A 165 63.28 -8.16 39.03
C LEU A 165 63.68 -9.37 39.88
N ILE A 166 62.91 -10.45 39.84
CA ILE A 166 63.24 -11.71 40.53
C ILE A 166 64.56 -12.29 39.99
N TRP A 167 64.76 -12.28 38.66
CA TRP A 167 66.00 -12.73 38.05
C TRP A 167 67.19 -11.89 38.53
N LYS A 168 67.07 -10.56 38.50
CA LYS A 168 68.11 -9.63 39.02
C LYS A 168 68.39 -9.89 40.50
N LEU A 169 67.36 -10.06 41.32
CA LEU A 169 67.50 -10.35 42.74
C LEU A 169 68.25 -11.68 42.96
N ASN A 170 67.86 -12.74 42.25
CA ASN A 170 68.52 -14.04 42.35
C ASN A 170 69.97 -14.02 41.85
N ASP A 171 70.29 -13.20 40.84
CA ASP A 171 71.66 -13.02 40.35
C ASP A 171 72.52 -12.29 41.39
N LEU A 172 72.01 -11.22 42.00
CA LEU A 172 72.65 -10.52 43.12
C LEU A 172 72.87 -11.45 44.33
N THR A 173 71.86 -12.23 44.72
CA THR A 173 71.97 -13.22 45.81
C THR A 173 72.99 -14.32 45.47
N ARG A 174 73.10 -14.74 44.21
CA ARG A 174 74.12 -15.72 43.77
C ARG A 174 75.52 -15.10 43.74
N GLY A 175 75.62 -13.81 43.46
CA GLY A 175 76.85 -13.02 43.54
C GLY A 175 77.36 -12.91 44.98
N SER A 176 76.47 -12.60 45.94
CA SER A 176 76.83 -12.52 47.37
C SER A 176 77.18 -13.88 47.97
N VAL A 177 76.57 -14.98 47.49
CA VAL A 177 76.89 -16.35 47.95
C VAL A 177 78.23 -16.87 47.39
N LYS A 178 78.82 -16.23 46.39
CA LYS A 178 80.15 -16.62 45.85
C LYS A 178 81.34 -15.94 46.55
N GLU A 179 81.10 -15.01 47.48
CA GLU A 179 82.15 -14.37 48.29
C GLU A 179 82.24 -14.91 49.73
N GLU A 180 81.42 -15.88 50.12
CA GLU A 180 81.49 -16.45 51.48
C GLU A 180 81.71 -17.96 51.44
N HIS A 181 82.90 -18.38 51.88
CA HIS A 181 83.12 -19.42 52.90
C HIS A 181 84.59 -19.36 53.36
N PRO A 182 84.94 -19.63 54.63
CA PRO A 182 84.15 -20.30 55.68
C PRO A 182 84.09 -19.55 57.03
N ALA A 183 83.28 -20.09 57.94
CA ALA A 183 83.17 -19.76 59.37
C ALA A 183 82.51 -18.41 59.69
N ASP A 184 81.22 -18.47 60.05
CA ASP A 184 80.84 -17.88 61.32
C ASP A 184 79.61 -18.60 61.88
N ASP A 185 79.81 -19.21 63.05
CA ASP A 185 78.74 -19.63 63.94
C ASP A 185 78.06 -18.37 64.47
N ASN A 186 77.19 -17.75 63.67
CA ASN A 186 76.30 -16.73 64.17
C ASN A 186 74.87 -17.25 64.08
N ILE A 187 74.48 -17.94 65.15
CA ILE A 187 73.11 -17.87 65.65
C ILE A 187 72.89 -16.39 65.95
N GLU A 188 72.59 -15.61 64.91
CA GLU A 188 72.08 -14.26 65.06
C GLU A 188 70.69 -14.45 65.66
N ALA A 189 70.67 -14.49 66.99
CA ALA A 189 69.49 -14.39 67.81
C ALA A 189 68.83 -13.07 67.41
N LYS A 190 67.97 -13.12 66.39
CA LYS A 190 67.08 -12.02 66.00
C LYS A 190 66.48 -11.50 67.29
N ASP A 191 66.76 -10.23 67.58
CA ASP A 191 66.32 -9.55 68.78
C ASP A 191 64.87 -9.94 69.10
N PRO A 192 64.61 -10.60 70.24
CA PRO A 192 63.27 -11.08 70.58
C PRO A 192 62.24 -9.96 70.57
N VAL A 193 62.68 -8.71 70.80
CA VAL A 193 61.83 -7.52 70.71
C VAL A 193 61.45 -7.20 69.25
N GLY A 194 62.39 -7.32 68.31
CA GLY A 194 62.14 -7.13 66.89
C GLY A 194 61.17 -8.17 66.31
N LEU A 195 61.31 -9.44 66.71
CA LEU A 195 60.35 -10.48 66.33
C LEU A 195 58.97 -10.24 66.94
N GLN A 196 58.90 -9.79 68.19
CA GLN A 196 57.63 -9.45 68.84
C GLN A 196 56.94 -8.24 68.18
N LEU A 197 57.72 -7.24 67.76
CA LEU A 197 57.22 -6.08 67.02
C LEU A 197 56.70 -6.49 65.63
N ALA A 198 57.45 -7.29 64.88
CA ALA A 198 57.03 -7.80 63.58
C ALA A 198 55.76 -8.66 63.69
N LEU A 199 55.66 -9.51 64.72
CA LEU A 199 54.46 -10.32 64.98
C LEU A 199 53.25 -9.41 65.31
N LYS A 200 53.46 -8.34 66.08
CA LYS A 200 52.42 -7.35 66.39
C LYS A 200 51.93 -6.66 65.11
N VAL A 201 52.85 -6.21 64.25
CA VAL A 201 52.52 -5.58 62.96
C VAL A 201 51.74 -6.55 62.06
N CYS A 202 52.19 -7.81 61.93
CA CYS A 202 51.46 -8.83 61.17
C CYS A 202 50.04 -9.09 61.69
N ARG A 203 49.84 -9.06 63.02
CA ARG A 203 48.52 -9.22 63.62
C ARG A 203 47.63 -8.01 63.31
N GLU A 204 48.17 -6.80 63.42
CA GLU A 204 47.44 -5.58 63.10
C GLU A 204 47.03 -5.56 61.62
N ASP A 205 47.93 -5.90 60.71
CA ASP A 205 47.63 -5.93 59.28
C ASP A 205 46.64 -7.04 58.91
N LEU A 206 46.70 -8.20 59.58
CA LEU A 206 45.68 -9.23 59.45
C LEU A 206 44.30 -8.71 59.90
N THR A 207 44.22 -7.99 61.02
CA THR A 207 42.96 -7.42 61.48
C THR A 207 42.43 -6.35 60.53
N LYS A 208 43.30 -5.49 59.96
CA LYS A 208 42.92 -4.50 58.95
C LYS A 208 42.37 -5.18 57.69
N ALA A 209 43.08 -6.20 57.19
CA ALA A 209 42.63 -6.97 56.02
C ALA A 209 41.28 -7.68 56.29
N GLN A 210 41.08 -8.21 57.50
CA GLN A 210 39.82 -8.86 57.87
C GLN A 210 38.66 -7.86 57.96
N VAL A 211 38.91 -6.66 58.50
CA VAL A 211 37.92 -5.57 58.54
C VAL A 211 37.57 -5.11 57.13
N GLU A 212 38.56 -4.94 56.26
CA GLU A 212 38.36 -4.53 54.87
C GLU A 212 37.59 -5.59 54.07
N LEU A 213 37.90 -6.87 54.27
CA LEU A 213 37.15 -7.97 53.67
C LEU A 213 35.70 -7.99 54.16
N ASN A 214 35.47 -7.76 55.44
CA ASN A 214 34.12 -7.68 56.00
C ASN A 214 33.36 -6.45 55.47
N ARG A 215 34.05 -5.31 55.29
CA ARG A 215 33.50 -4.09 54.67
C ARG A 215 33.11 -4.35 53.22
N MET A 216 34.01 -4.90 52.41
CA MET A 216 33.72 -5.29 51.03
C MET A 216 32.58 -6.31 50.99
N LYS A 217 32.59 -7.34 51.84
CA LYS A 217 31.51 -8.32 51.88
C LYS A 217 30.17 -7.67 52.22
N ALA A 218 30.12 -6.74 53.18
CA ALA A 218 28.90 -6.00 53.52
C ALA A 218 28.44 -5.08 52.38
N GLU A 219 29.39 -4.41 51.72
CA GLU A 219 29.12 -3.57 50.56
C GLU A 219 28.58 -4.41 49.40
N TYR A 220 29.24 -5.50 49.01
CA TYR A 220 28.91 -6.37 47.87
C TYR A 220 27.76 -7.36 48.13
N TRP A 221 27.40 -7.65 49.38
CA TRP A 221 26.26 -8.53 49.70
C TRP A 221 24.92 -7.98 49.17
N ASP A 222 24.83 -6.67 48.93
CA ASP A 222 23.61 -5.97 48.49
C ASP A 222 23.69 -5.40 47.04
N VAL A 223 24.80 -5.61 46.32
CA VAL A 223 25.08 -4.90 45.03
C VAL A 223 24.49 -5.60 43.81
N VAL A 224 23.90 -6.78 43.99
CA VAL A 224 22.88 -7.21 43.06
C VAL A 224 21.60 -7.42 43.85
N PRO A 225 20.70 -6.43 43.89
CA PRO A 225 19.55 -6.46 44.78
C PRO A 225 18.79 -7.75 44.51
N ARG A 226 18.75 -8.67 45.48
CA ARG A 226 17.93 -9.90 45.39
C ARG A 226 16.52 -9.55 44.91
N ARG A 227 16.00 -8.41 45.37
CA ARG A 227 14.74 -7.82 44.91
C ARG A 227 14.64 -7.62 43.39
N ASN A 228 15.69 -7.12 42.73
CA ASN A 228 15.69 -6.91 41.29
C ASN A 228 15.77 -8.24 40.54
N TRP A 229 16.53 -9.20 41.06
CA TRP A 229 16.54 -10.56 40.52
C TRP A 229 15.20 -11.28 40.68
N ASP A 230 14.61 -11.22 41.87
CA ASP A 230 13.31 -11.82 42.15
C ASP A 230 12.23 -11.21 41.26
N THR A 231 12.27 -9.88 41.07
CA THR A 231 11.35 -9.17 40.17
C THR A 231 11.59 -9.58 38.71
N LEU A 232 12.85 -9.62 38.27
CA LEU A 232 13.19 -10.04 36.91
C LEU A 232 12.81 -11.50 36.65
N GLU A 233 13.04 -12.39 37.59
CA GLU A 233 12.70 -13.80 37.49
C GLU A 233 11.17 -14.01 37.50
N GLN A 234 10.43 -13.22 38.28
CA GLN A 234 8.97 -13.24 38.26
C GLN A 234 8.41 -12.75 36.91
N THR A 235 8.93 -11.65 36.37
CA THR A 235 8.51 -11.18 35.03
C THR A 235 8.87 -12.17 33.94
N HIS A 236 10.03 -12.81 34.02
CA HIS A 236 10.42 -13.87 33.10
C HIS A 236 9.46 -15.06 33.16
N ARG A 237 9.12 -15.54 34.37
CA ARG A 237 8.10 -16.59 34.55
C ARG A 237 6.76 -16.18 33.96
N GLN A 238 6.33 -14.95 34.17
CA GLN A 238 5.06 -14.44 33.65
C GLN A 238 5.05 -14.39 32.12
N ASN A 239 6.10 -13.85 31.52
CA ASN A 239 6.24 -13.80 30.05
C ASN A 239 6.26 -15.20 29.44
N LEU A 240 6.92 -16.16 30.11
CA LEU A 240 6.94 -17.55 29.66
C LEU A 240 5.55 -18.19 29.68
N LEU A 241 4.74 -17.88 30.69
CA LEU A 241 3.34 -18.34 30.75
C LEU A 241 2.51 -17.71 29.62
N GLN A 242 2.65 -16.40 29.38
CA GLN A 242 1.95 -15.71 28.30
C GLN A 242 2.32 -16.27 26.92
N LEU A 243 3.60 -16.56 26.68
CA LEU A 243 4.04 -17.20 25.44
C LEU A 243 3.41 -18.58 25.24
N LYS A 244 3.31 -19.39 26.30
CA LYS A 244 2.62 -20.70 26.23
C LYS A 244 1.13 -20.56 25.93
N THR A 245 0.46 -19.56 26.52
CA THR A 245 -0.96 -19.29 26.22
C THR A 245 -1.14 -18.86 24.77
N LEU A 246 -0.37 -17.88 24.30
CA LEU A 246 -0.43 -17.41 22.91
C LEU A 246 -0.11 -18.52 21.90
N GLN A 247 0.85 -19.39 22.22
CA GLN A 247 1.14 -20.56 21.42
C GLN A 247 -0.06 -21.51 21.33
N GLY A 248 -0.74 -21.76 22.47
CA GLY A 248 -1.97 -22.57 22.50
C GLY A 248 -3.11 -21.95 21.69
N ASP A 249 -3.28 -20.63 21.78
CA ASP A 249 -4.29 -19.88 21.02
C ASP A 249 -3.99 -19.94 19.50
N PHE A 250 -2.71 -19.83 19.12
CA PHE A 250 -2.27 -19.98 17.73
C PHE A 250 -2.55 -21.40 17.21
N ASP A 251 -2.21 -22.42 17.98
CA ASP A 251 -2.49 -23.82 17.64
C ASP A 251 -4.00 -24.10 17.54
N GLN A 252 -4.81 -23.44 18.38
CA GLN A 252 -6.27 -23.49 18.25
C GLN A 252 -6.75 -22.82 16.96
N LEU A 253 -6.31 -21.59 16.68
CA LEU A 253 -6.72 -20.87 15.46
C LEU A 253 -6.32 -21.63 14.20
N LYS A 254 -5.14 -22.27 14.20
CA LYS A 254 -4.69 -23.13 13.12
C LYS A 254 -5.63 -24.31 12.90
N ARG A 255 -6.06 -24.99 13.98
CA ARG A 255 -7.06 -26.07 13.89
C ARG A 255 -8.40 -25.58 13.36
N GLU A 256 -8.91 -24.45 13.84
CA GLU A 256 -10.17 -23.87 13.34
C GLU A 256 -10.09 -23.55 11.84
N TYR A 257 -8.96 -22.98 11.40
CA TYR A 257 -8.69 -22.71 9.99
C TYR A 257 -8.65 -24.00 9.15
N ASP A 258 -7.93 -25.02 9.60
CA ASP A 258 -7.84 -26.30 8.91
C ASP A 258 -9.23 -26.95 8.79
N THR A 259 -10.05 -26.86 9.84
CA THR A 259 -11.43 -27.36 9.85
C THR A 259 -12.31 -26.62 8.84
N LEU A 260 -12.21 -25.30 8.78
CA LEU A 260 -12.96 -24.49 7.80
C LEU A 260 -12.52 -24.78 6.36
N LEU A 261 -11.21 -25.00 6.16
CA LEU A 261 -10.65 -25.38 4.87
C LEU A 261 -11.17 -26.76 4.42
N GLU A 262 -11.27 -27.73 5.33
CA GLU A 262 -11.87 -29.04 5.07
C GLU A 262 -13.35 -28.95 4.74
N LEU A 263 -14.12 -28.12 5.45
CA LEU A 263 -15.53 -27.87 5.15
C LEU A 263 -15.72 -27.27 3.76
N HIS A 264 -14.89 -26.29 3.37
CA HIS A 264 -14.95 -25.71 2.02
C HIS A 264 -14.63 -26.74 0.94
N LYS A 265 -13.60 -27.58 1.15
CA LYS A 265 -13.25 -28.68 0.24
C LYS A 265 -14.40 -29.69 0.12
N SER A 266 -15.01 -30.06 1.24
CA SER A 266 -16.11 -31.04 1.30
C SER A 266 -17.40 -30.51 0.68
N GLY A 267 -17.75 -29.23 0.92
CA GLY A 267 -18.89 -28.55 0.28
C GLY A 267 -18.70 -28.38 -1.23
N SER A 268 -17.45 -28.22 -1.70
CA SER A 268 -17.14 -28.26 -3.13
C SER A 268 -17.29 -29.66 -3.76
N MET A 269 -17.24 -30.74 -2.97
CA MET A 269 -17.45 -32.11 -3.45
C MET A 269 -18.93 -32.51 -3.43
N GLN A 270 -19.72 -32.05 -2.45
CA GLN A 270 -21.18 -32.29 -2.41
C GLN A 270 -21.93 -31.61 -3.57
N ASN A 271 -21.47 -30.45 -4.03
CA ASN A 271 -22.03 -29.75 -5.20
C ASN A 271 -21.72 -30.43 -6.55
N LYS A 272 -20.90 -31.50 -6.57
CA LYS A 272 -20.59 -32.28 -7.78
C LYS A 272 -21.27 -33.65 -7.81
N THR A 273 -22.07 -34.03 -6.80
CA THR A 273 -22.73 -35.34 -6.74
C THR A 273 -24.26 -35.27 -6.74
N GLN A 274 -24.86 -34.11 -7.02
CA GLN A 274 -26.30 -34.02 -7.25
C GLN A 274 -26.60 -33.84 -8.75
N ASP A 275 -26.95 -34.95 -9.39
CA ASP A 275 -27.76 -35.01 -10.61
C ASP A 275 -29.18 -35.51 -10.26
N PRO A 276 -30.20 -35.24 -11.11
CA PRO A 276 -31.48 -34.70 -10.66
C PRO A 276 -32.51 -35.78 -10.34
N ILE A 277 -33.18 -35.67 -9.18
CA ILE A 277 -34.45 -36.35 -8.93
C ILE A 277 -35.54 -35.28 -8.78
N THR A 278 -36.35 -35.25 -9.82
CA THR A 278 -37.67 -34.63 -9.95
C THR A 278 -38.55 -34.94 -8.74
N VAL A 279 -39.27 -33.92 -8.23
CA VAL A 279 -40.73 -33.89 -7.99
C VAL A 279 -41.11 -32.82 -6.94
N GLN A 280 -41.81 -31.80 -7.45
CA GLN A 280 -42.93 -31.01 -6.90
C GLN A 280 -42.80 -30.15 -5.62
N MET A 281 -43.12 -28.87 -5.87
CA MET A 281 -43.92 -27.92 -5.08
C MET A 281 -43.79 -27.92 -3.55
N ASP A 282 -43.23 -26.83 -3.02
CA ASP A 282 -44.08 -25.94 -2.24
C ASP A 282 -43.64 -24.47 -2.39
N GLU A 283 -44.65 -23.62 -2.43
CA GLU A 283 -44.63 -22.21 -2.71
C GLU A 283 -44.60 -21.46 -1.38
N SER A 284 -43.44 -20.93 -0.97
CA SER A 284 -43.42 -19.71 -0.14
C SER A 284 -42.01 -19.12 0.02
N VAL A 285 -41.97 -17.78 -0.15
CA VAL A 285 -40.90 -16.85 0.26
C VAL A 285 -39.67 -16.78 -0.65
N SER A 286 -39.89 -16.26 -1.86
CA SER A 286 -38.85 -15.51 -2.59
C SER A 286 -38.78 -14.08 -2.05
N GLN A 287 -37.78 -13.77 -1.21
CA GLN A 287 -37.17 -12.44 -1.20
C GLN A 287 -35.80 -12.48 -0.51
N GLY A 288 -34.74 -12.42 -1.31
CA GLY A 288 -33.38 -12.33 -0.79
C GLY A 288 -32.28 -12.71 -1.78
N GLN A 289 -32.46 -12.42 -3.07
CA GLN A 289 -31.43 -12.62 -4.08
C GLN A 289 -31.00 -11.26 -4.62
N SER A 290 -29.85 -10.79 -4.14
CA SER A 290 -29.07 -9.75 -4.81
C SER A 290 -27.61 -9.94 -4.42
N GLN A 291 -26.84 -10.41 -5.41
CA GLN A 291 -25.40 -10.16 -5.60
C GLN A 291 -24.48 -10.75 -4.52
N THR A 292 -23.51 -11.59 -4.84
CA THR A 292 -22.42 -11.30 -5.78
C THR A 292 -21.81 -12.58 -6.34
N GLN A 293 -21.94 -12.74 -7.65
CA GLN A 293 -21.09 -13.59 -8.45
C GLN A 293 -19.85 -12.75 -8.82
N SER A 294 -18.73 -12.99 -8.15
CA SER A 294 -17.39 -12.62 -8.64
C SER A 294 -16.39 -13.60 -8.05
N ARG A 295 -16.26 -14.73 -8.76
CA ARG A 295 -15.14 -15.65 -8.62
C ARG A 295 -13.90 -14.96 -9.19
N ASN A 296 -12.98 -14.64 -8.29
CA ASN A 296 -11.58 -15.05 -8.34
C ASN A 296 -11.04 -15.41 -9.74
N LEU A 297 -10.39 -14.44 -10.38
CA LEU A 297 -9.12 -14.67 -11.07
C LEU A 297 -8.01 -14.27 -10.09
N LYS A 298 -7.54 -15.24 -9.32
CA LYS A 298 -6.33 -15.13 -8.52
C LYS A 298 -5.57 -16.44 -8.69
N ASP A 299 -4.87 -16.55 -9.80
CA ASP A 299 -3.81 -17.53 -9.92
C ASP A 299 -2.63 -17.11 -9.03
N PRO A 300 -1.93 -18.07 -8.41
CA PRO A 300 -0.83 -17.81 -7.50
C PRO A 300 0.44 -17.51 -8.33
N ILE A 301 1.00 -16.31 -8.17
CA ILE A 301 2.40 -16.07 -8.55
C ILE A 301 3.22 -16.33 -7.30
N ASP A 302 3.69 -17.56 -7.20
CA ASP A 302 4.84 -17.93 -6.40
C ASP A 302 6.05 -17.86 -7.34
N LEU A 303 6.85 -16.80 -7.25
CA LEU A 303 8.13 -16.66 -7.96
C LEU A 303 9.09 -15.85 -7.08
N ASP A 304 9.67 -16.54 -6.10
CA ASP A 304 11.06 -16.27 -5.69
C ASP A 304 11.98 -16.71 -6.84
N ALA A 305 12.37 -15.77 -7.71
CA ALA A 305 13.56 -15.89 -8.57
C ALA A 305 14.04 -14.49 -9.02
N PRO A 306 15.36 -14.23 -9.04
CA PRO A 306 15.92 -12.90 -9.23
C PRO A 306 15.94 -12.51 -10.72
N GLU A 307 15.67 -11.23 -10.98
CA GLU A 307 16.06 -10.45 -12.17
C GLU A 307 15.92 -11.10 -13.55
N SER A 308 14.80 -10.81 -14.23
CA SER A 308 14.83 -10.64 -15.69
C SER A 308 14.16 -9.32 -16.06
N SER A 309 14.98 -8.27 -16.18
CA SER A 309 14.62 -6.93 -16.62
C SER A 309 14.44 -6.82 -18.14
N THR A 310 14.06 -7.91 -18.81
CA THR A 310 14.03 -8.00 -20.27
C THR A 310 12.92 -8.94 -20.73
N LEU A 311 11.99 -8.40 -21.52
CA LEU A 311 10.84 -9.12 -22.08
C LEU A 311 11.12 -9.34 -23.58
N THR A 312 10.95 -10.55 -24.09
CA THR A 312 11.24 -10.83 -25.51
C THR A 312 10.14 -10.26 -26.41
N VAL A 313 10.49 -9.86 -27.64
CA VAL A 313 9.54 -9.28 -28.61
C VAL A 313 8.35 -10.21 -28.88
N GLN A 314 8.58 -11.53 -28.85
CA GLN A 314 7.56 -12.53 -29.11
C GLN A 314 6.54 -12.65 -27.95
N GLU A 315 7.02 -12.56 -26.70
CA GLU A 315 6.15 -12.53 -25.52
C GLU A 315 5.32 -11.24 -25.47
N PHE A 316 5.92 -10.11 -25.84
CA PHE A 316 5.22 -8.84 -25.93
C PHE A 316 4.11 -8.86 -26.99
N ARG A 317 4.40 -9.42 -28.17
CA ARG A 317 3.41 -9.60 -29.24
C ARG A 317 2.26 -10.52 -28.80
N ALA A 318 2.58 -11.61 -28.10
CA ALA A 318 1.57 -12.51 -27.56
C ALA A 318 0.67 -11.81 -26.55
N ALA A 319 1.24 -11.03 -25.62
CA ALA A 319 0.50 -10.24 -24.65
C ALA A 319 -0.42 -9.19 -25.32
N LEU A 320 0.05 -8.51 -26.36
CA LEU A 320 -0.77 -7.56 -27.13
C LEU A 320 -1.94 -8.26 -27.84
N ARG A 321 -1.75 -9.44 -28.43
CA ARG A 321 -2.84 -10.23 -29.01
C ARG A 321 -3.87 -10.66 -27.97
N THR A 322 -3.42 -11.00 -26.76
CA THR A 322 -4.32 -11.36 -25.66
C THR A 322 -5.09 -10.15 -25.13
N ALA A 323 -4.44 -8.99 -25.01
CA ALA A 323 -5.07 -7.76 -24.53
C ALA A 323 -5.99 -7.10 -25.57
N PHE A 324 -5.67 -7.21 -26.86
CA PHE A 324 -6.38 -6.57 -27.96
C PHE A 324 -6.76 -7.57 -29.08
N PRO A 325 -7.72 -8.48 -28.83
CA PRO A 325 -8.09 -9.55 -29.78
C PRO A 325 -8.79 -9.03 -31.07
N LEU A 326 -9.18 -7.76 -31.11
CA LEU A 326 -9.85 -7.14 -32.26
C LEU A 326 -8.90 -6.34 -33.17
N LYS A 327 -7.62 -6.20 -32.80
CA LYS A 327 -6.63 -5.46 -33.57
C LYS A 327 -6.03 -6.33 -34.67
N SER A 328 -5.84 -5.74 -35.85
CA SER A 328 -5.21 -6.41 -36.98
C SER A 328 -3.72 -6.64 -36.73
N ASP A 329 -3.15 -7.66 -37.34
CA ASP A 329 -1.73 -8.00 -37.16
C ASP A 329 -0.80 -6.84 -37.55
N GLN A 330 -1.23 -6.01 -38.51
CA GLN A 330 -0.50 -4.82 -38.95
C GLN A 330 -0.47 -3.72 -37.89
N GLU A 331 -1.57 -3.49 -37.16
CA GLU A 331 -1.61 -2.53 -36.05
C GLU A 331 -0.80 -3.02 -34.84
N ILE A 332 -0.75 -4.34 -34.62
CA ILE A 332 0.05 -4.94 -33.55
C ILE A 332 1.54 -4.84 -33.90
N ASP A 333 1.92 -5.07 -35.16
CA ASP A 333 3.29 -4.92 -35.62
C ASP A 333 3.76 -3.45 -35.58
N GLU A 334 2.88 -2.48 -35.83
CA GLU A 334 3.16 -1.05 -35.67
C GLU A 334 3.41 -0.65 -34.20
N LEU A 335 2.65 -1.22 -33.26
CA LEU A 335 2.85 -1.04 -31.82
C LEU A 335 4.17 -1.67 -31.34
N VAL A 336 4.51 -2.85 -31.85
CA VAL A 336 5.79 -3.53 -31.56
C VAL A 336 6.96 -2.72 -32.11
N ALA A 337 6.86 -2.20 -33.34
CA ALA A 337 7.89 -1.35 -33.94
C ALA A 337 8.07 -0.03 -33.18
N SER A 338 6.97 0.57 -32.69
CA SER A 338 7.00 1.79 -31.88
C SER A 338 7.69 1.57 -30.53
N ALA A 339 7.60 0.36 -29.97
CA ALA A 339 8.32 -0.01 -28.75
C ALA A 339 9.83 -0.25 -28.99
N GLN A 340 10.25 -0.42 -30.25
CA GLN A 340 11.61 -0.80 -30.65
C GLN A 340 12.48 0.34 -31.21
N SER A 341 11.95 1.54 -31.48
CA SER A 341 12.72 2.60 -32.17
C SER A 341 13.81 3.28 -31.30
N GLU A 342 15.06 2.80 -31.52
CA GLU A 342 16.44 3.35 -31.37
C GLU A 342 17.06 3.70 -29.99
N PRO A 343 18.40 3.64 -29.83
CA PRO A 343 19.26 2.47 -30.11
C PRO A 343 20.22 2.16 -28.93
N ASP A 344 20.35 0.88 -28.56
CA ASP A 344 21.63 0.18 -28.42
C ASP A 344 21.46 -1.18 -27.73
N ASN A 345 22.03 -2.20 -28.38
CA ASN A 345 22.22 -3.60 -28.00
C ASN A 345 20.98 -4.53 -27.97
N SER A 346 21.04 -5.49 -28.90
CA SER A 346 20.17 -6.64 -29.19
C SER A 346 18.75 -6.34 -29.66
N ASN A 347 18.49 -6.63 -30.94
CA ASN A 347 17.21 -6.45 -31.65
C ASN A 347 16.02 -7.30 -31.12
N ASP A 348 16.17 -8.01 -30.00
CA ASP A 348 15.21 -9.03 -29.54
C ASP A 348 14.60 -8.74 -28.16
N THR A 349 14.96 -7.63 -27.52
CA THR A 349 14.60 -7.34 -26.12
C THR A 349 13.90 -6.00 -25.92
N ILE A 350 12.74 -6.02 -25.26
CA ILE A 350 11.97 -4.84 -24.87
C ILE A 350 12.12 -4.65 -23.36
N SER A 351 12.62 -3.49 -22.93
CA SER A 351 12.80 -3.17 -21.51
C SER A 351 11.48 -2.69 -20.89
N SER A 352 11.06 -3.33 -19.78
CA SER A 352 9.82 -3.01 -19.06
C SER A 352 9.80 -1.57 -18.51
N GLN A 353 10.97 -0.97 -18.22
CA GLN A 353 11.06 0.43 -17.81
C GLN A 353 10.59 1.41 -18.89
N ARG A 354 10.78 1.08 -20.18
CA ARG A 354 10.39 1.96 -21.30
C ARG A 354 8.88 1.95 -21.55
N LEU A 355 8.21 0.81 -21.34
CA LEU A 355 6.74 0.72 -21.44
C LEU A 355 6.05 1.63 -20.41
N HIS A 356 6.60 1.72 -19.20
CA HIS A 356 6.11 2.63 -18.17
C HIS A 356 6.37 4.10 -18.52
N SER A 357 7.51 4.43 -19.14
CA SER A 357 7.78 5.80 -19.61
C SER A 357 6.88 6.23 -20.77
N LEU A 358 6.58 5.35 -21.75
CA LEU A 358 5.67 5.67 -22.86
C LEU A 358 4.21 5.82 -22.40
N LEU A 359 3.78 5.04 -21.39
CA LEU A 359 2.49 5.23 -20.73
C LEU A 359 2.43 6.56 -19.95
N ALA A 360 3.55 6.97 -19.34
CA ALA A 360 3.66 8.27 -18.69
C ALA A 360 3.66 9.43 -19.71
N GLU A 361 4.33 9.27 -20.86
CA GLU A 361 4.36 10.27 -21.93
C GLU A 361 3.01 10.41 -22.65
N SER A 362 2.26 9.31 -22.85
CA SER A 362 0.90 9.40 -23.41
C SER A 362 -0.12 9.98 -22.43
N GLY A 363 0.10 9.82 -21.12
CA GLY A 363 -0.67 10.49 -20.07
C GLY A 363 -0.40 12.00 -19.96
N VAL A 364 0.76 12.47 -20.43
CA VAL A 364 1.16 13.89 -20.35
C VAL A 364 0.78 14.69 -21.60
N ALA A 365 0.56 14.02 -22.74
CA ALA A 365 0.12 14.69 -23.99
C ALA A 365 -1.36 15.13 -24.00
N ALA A 366 -2.17 14.76 -22.99
CA ALA A 366 -3.58 15.16 -22.89
C ALA A 366 -3.85 16.45 -22.09
N LEU A 367 -2.80 17.16 -21.65
CA LEU A 367 -2.94 18.46 -20.98
C LEU A 367 -2.03 19.50 -21.63
N HIS A 368 -2.45 19.98 -22.79
CA HIS A 368 -1.98 21.29 -23.27
C HIS A 368 -2.70 22.39 -22.46
N PRO A 369 -1.97 23.36 -21.88
CA PRO A 369 -2.60 24.49 -21.21
C PRO A 369 -3.13 25.44 -22.26
N ALA A 370 -4.41 25.79 -22.16
CA ALA A 370 -4.99 26.94 -22.81
C ALA A 370 -5.51 27.87 -21.71
N LEU A 371 -4.84 29.04 -21.58
CA LEU A 371 -5.22 30.26 -20.83
C LEU A 371 -5.21 30.09 -19.30
N GLU A 372 -4.46 30.86 -18.50
CA GLU A 372 -4.00 32.26 -18.59
C GLU A 372 -2.52 32.43 -18.17
#